data_AF-A0A087N0S1-F1
#
_entry.id   AF-A0A087N0S1-F1
#
_cell.length_a   1.000
_cell.length_b   1.000
_cell.length_c   1.000
_cell.angle_alpha   90.00
_cell.angle_beta   90.00
_cell.angle_gamma   90.00
#
_symmetry.space_group_name_H-M   'P 1'
#
loop_
_entity.id
_entity.type
_entity.pdbx_description
1 polymer ?
#
loop_
_entity_poly.entity_id
_entity_poly.type
_entity_poly.pdbx_seq_one_letter_code
_entity_poly.pdbx_strand_id
1 'polypeptide(L)'
;MPILDKKNAQDVARYIEFTRNSPYRALTQDLHWADVKDDWGNEQVYVERDGEIVAAMSLLIRKVPGGYSLLYAPRGPLCDLQDIALVNELISEVQPLAKKHKAFALKMDPEQLYTDELDAMYKKAGYQVRNEGMTEDDLIQPRYNMIVRLEGEDAESLMLKFRPRVRSKIRRAMREGVEIDSGTSDEYIKTFFELYDVMGDRQGITTRGYDYFEKMRAAFPHHFVVYRAKHEDDFLAAAVLLNYEGKQYYLYAGSSNEKRKMNASHLLNYQMMVDGIEAGAIQYDLGGVFVLDGEEDGLFNFKNGFCQTDGVTHYIGEIDKVYKPLLYKGFTQFVPKMQEIKKKLAEKRNS
;
A
#
# COMPACT_ATOMS: atom_id res chain seq x y z
N MET A 1 11.40 10.87 24.30
CA MET A 1 10.79 12.11 23.75
C MET A 1 9.60 11.69 22.92
N PRO A 2 8.47 12.41 22.91
CA PRO A 2 7.31 11.93 22.15
C PRO A 2 7.44 12.04 20.63
N ILE A 3 8.33 12.91 20.15
CA ILE A 3 8.70 13.09 18.74
C ILE A 3 10.11 12.55 18.57
N LEU A 4 10.33 11.76 17.51
CA LEU A 4 11.62 11.18 17.19
C LEU A 4 12.67 12.26 16.89
N ASP A 5 13.79 12.25 17.62
CA ASP A 5 14.95 13.06 17.25
C ASP A 5 15.77 12.34 16.17
N LYS A 6 15.56 12.74 14.91
CA LYS A 6 16.26 12.18 13.75
C LYS A 6 17.77 12.43 13.75
N LYS A 7 18.28 13.32 14.61
CA LYS A 7 19.71 13.57 14.77
C LYS A 7 20.36 12.58 15.74
N ASN A 8 19.57 11.92 16.59
CA ASN A 8 20.04 10.90 17.49
C ASN A 8 19.95 9.53 16.81
N ALA A 9 21.11 8.99 16.40
CA ALA A 9 21.20 7.70 15.73
C ALA A 9 20.63 6.54 16.57
N GLN A 10 20.73 6.61 17.90
CA GLN A 10 20.18 5.57 18.78
C GLN A 10 18.65 5.59 18.80
N ASP A 11 18.04 6.78 18.86
CA ASP A 11 16.57 6.91 18.82
C ASP A 11 16.02 6.45 17.47
N VAL A 12 16.71 6.81 16.38
CA VAL A 12 16.38 6.35 15.02
C VAL A 12 16.44 4.82 14.91
N ALA A 13 17.52 4.21 15.41
CA ALA A 13 17.68 2.76 15.38
C ALA A 13 16.57 2.04 16.15
N ARG A 14 16.27 2.50 17.39
CA ARG A 14 15.17 1.94 18.22
C ARG A 14 13.81 2.08 17.55
N TYR A 15 13.54 3.22 16.91
CA TYR A 15 12.29 3.44 16.18
C TYR A 15 12.16 2.48 14.99
N ILE A 16 13.21 2.35 14.17
CA ILE A 16 13.22 1.42 13.03
C ILE A 16 13.01 -0.01 13.52
N GLU A 17 13.73 -0.43 14.57
CA GLU A 17 13.60 -1.75 15.17
C GLU A 17 12.16 -2.03 15.63
N PHE A 18 11.53 -1.10 16.33
CA PHE A 18 10.12 -1.22 16.70
C PHE A 18 9.21 -1.34 15.47
N THR A 19 9.36 -0.45 14.48
CA THR A 19 8.47 -0.45 13.30
C THR A 19 8.57 -1.72 12.47
N ARG A 20 9.74 -2.37 12.45
CA ARG A 20 9.98 -3.62 11.71
C ARG A 20 9.54 -4.86 12.48
N ASN A 21 9.68 -4.87 13.80
CA ASN A 21 9.30 -6.02 14.64
C ASN A 21 7.85 -5.96 15.16
N SER A 22 7.16 -4.83 14.97
CA SER A 22 5.76 -4.69 15.41
C SER A 22 4.84 -5.75 14.77
N PRO A 23 3.91 -6.36 15.53
CA PRO A 23 2.87 -7.20 14.93
C PRO A 23 1.96 -6.40 13.99
N TYR A 24 1.89 -5.07 14.17
CA TYR A 24 1.11 -4.15 13.35
C TYR A 24 1.90 -3.54 12.20
N ARG A 25 3.17 -3.96 11.99
CA ARG A 25 4.09 -3.38 11.00
C ARG A 25 3.44 -3.24 9.64
N ALA A 26 3.71 -2.10 9.01
CA ALA A 26 3.34 -1.83 7.64
C ALA A 26 4.51 -1.10 6.96
N LEU A 27 4.77 -1.44 5.71
CA LEU A 27 5.84 -0.86 4.90
C LEU A 27 5.84 0.68 4.97
N THR A 28 4.65 1.28 4.86
CA THR A 28 4.48 2.73 4.79
C THR A 28 4.65 3.44 6.14
N GLN A 29 4.83 2.69 7.22
CA GLN A 29 5.16 3.21 8.55
C GLN A 29 6.66 3.09 8.88
N ASP A 30 7.47 2.40 8.06
CA ASP A 30 8.94 2.45 8.18
C ASP A 30 9.41 3.91 8.01
N LEU A 31 10.45 4.27 8.75
CA LEU A 31 11.05 5.61 8.67
C LEU A 31 11.49 5.97 7.24
N HIS A 32 12.06 5.02 6.50
CA HIS A 32 12.61 5.21 5.15
C HIS A 32 11.52 5.37 4.09
N TRP A 33 10.25 5.12 4.42
CA TRP A 33 9.15 5.45 3.52
C TRP A 33 9.09 6.97 3.24
N ALA A 34 9.57 7.79 4.17
CA ALA A 34 9.74 9.22 3.98
C ALA A 34 10.74 9.58 2.87
N ASP A 35 11.76 8.73 2.63
CA ASP A 35 12.76 8.95 1.58
C ASP A 35 12.17 8.66 0.18
N VAL A 36 11.19 7.76 0.12
CA VAL A 36 10.37 7.52 -1.09
C VAL A 36 9.37 8.65 -1.34
N LYS A 37 8.89 9.29 -0.27
CA LYS A 37 7.94 10.40 -0.27
C LYS A 37 8.63 11.73 0.04
N ASP A 38 9.77 11.96 -0.59
CA ASP A 38 10.60 13.16 -0.39
C ASP A 38 9.90 14.47 -0.82
N ASP A 39 8.81 14.37 -1.58
CA ASP A 39 7.90 15.48 -1.91
C ASP A 39 6.97 15.88 -0.76
N TRP A 40 6.92 15.11 0.33
CA TRP A 40 6.15 15.39 1.55
C TRP A 40 7.07 15.74 2.71
N GLY A 41 6.58 16.60 3.61
CA GLY A 41 7.21 16.70 4.93
C GLY A 41 6.96 15.41 5.71
N ASN A 42 7.79 15.11 6.72
CA ASN A 42 7.56 13.93 7.55
C ASN A 42 8.04 14.13 8.99
N GLU A 43 7.33 13.51 9.92
CA GLU A 43 7.60 13.54 11.36
C GLU A 43 7.19 12.18 11.96
N GLN A 44 7.84 11.76 13.04
CA GLN A 44 7.58 10.48 13.68
C GLN A 44 7.31 10.70 15.16
N VAL A 45 6.28 10.02 15.68
CA VAL A 45 5.94 10.04 17.10
C VAL A 45 5.85 8.64 17.64
N TYR A 46 6.05 8.50 18.95
CA TYR A 46 5.94 7.21 19.62
C TYR A 46 5.56 7.38 21.09
N VAL A 47 5.05 6.31 21.70
CA VAL A 47 4.79 6.19 23.14
C VAL A 47 5.77 5.19 23.73
N GLU A 48 6.36 5.54 24.87
CA GLU A 48 7.28 4.68 25.62
C GLU A 48 6.66 4.21 26.95
N ARG A 49 7.02 2.98 27.36
CA ARG A 49 6.81 2.43 28.70
C ARG A 49 8.09 1.73 29.12
N ASP A 50 8.59 2.05 30.31
CA ASP A 50 9.77 1.40 30.89
C ASP A 50 11.01 1.36 29.96
N GLY A 51 11.15 2.37 29.10
CA GLY A 51 12.25 2.47 28.14
C GLY A 51 12.02 1.74 26.80
N GLU A 52 10.88 1.11 26.61
CA GLU A 52 10.51 0.42 25.36
C GLU A 52 9.41 1.18 24.61
N ILE A 53 9.50 1.21 23.28
CA ILE A 53 8.44 1.78 22.44
C ILE A 53 7.28 0.79 22.42
N VAL A 54 6.07 1.26 22.75
CA VAL A 54 4.84 0.45 22.76
C VAL A 54 3.85 0.82 21.67
N ALA A 55 4.01 2.01 21.07
CA ALA A 55 3.22 2.47 19.94
C ALA A 55 4.01 3.48 19.12
N ALA A 56 3.84 3.48 17.80
CA ALA A 56 4.49 4.45 16.92
C ALA A 56 3.59 4.90 15.77
N MET A 57 3.88 6.08 15.22
CA MET A 57 3.21 6.61 14.04
C MET A 57 4.19 7.43 13.20
N SER A 58 4.36 7.02 11.95
CA SER A 58 5.08 7.76 10.92
C SER A 58 4.11 8.63 10.13
N LEU A 59 4.33 9.95 10.17
CA LEU A 59 3.46 10.95 9.56
C LEU A 59 4.09 11.50 8.29
N LEU A 60 3.31 11.51 7.21
CA LEU A 60 3.54 12.35 6.04
C LEU A 60 2.72 13.63 6.15
N ILE A 61 3.30 14.74 5.71
CA ILE A 61 2.78 16.10 5.88
C ILE A 61 2.60 16.74 4.50
N ARG A 62 1.35 16.84 4.05
CA ARG A 62 0.99 17.53 2.81
C ARG A 62 0.52 18.93 3.10
N LYS A 63 1.27 19.92 2.62
CA LYS A 63 0.84 21.32 2.65
C LYS A 63 -0.31 21.53 1.66
N VAL A 64 -1.28 22.33 2.06
CA VAL A 64 -2.40 22.77 1.22
C VAL A 64 -2.46 24.30 1.21
N PRO A 65 -3.19 24.94 0.28
CA PRO A 65 -3.32 26.40 0.23
C PRO A 65 -3.76 27.01 1.58
N GLY A 66 -3.32 28.26 1.83
CA GLY A 66 -3.60 28.96 3.09
C GLY A 66 -2.68 28.57 4.25
N GLY A 67 -1.62 27.80 3.98
CA GLY A 67 -0.61 27.42 4.98
C GLY A 67 -1.07 26.35 5.96
N TYR A 68 -2.19 25.68 5.68
CA TYR A 68 -2.65 24.51 6.41
C TYR A 68 -1.99 23.23 5.89
N SER A 69 -2.11 22.14 6.65
CA SER A 69 -1.63 20.83 6.22
C SER A 69 -2.62 19.71 6.50
N LEU A 70 -2.47 18.62 5.76
CA LEU A 70 -2.97 17.31 6.11
C LEU A 70 -1.81 16.51 6.73
N LEU A 71 -2.02 15.94 7.91
CA LEU A 71 -1.16 14.87 8.43
C LEU A 71 -1.76 13.54 8.00
N TYR A 72 -0.93 12.62 7.53
CA TYR A 72 -1.37 11.31 7.07
C TYR A 72 -0.40 10.23 7.54
N ALA A 73 -0.92 9.22 8.23
CA ALA A 73 -0.18 8.04 8.65
C ALA A 73 -0.62 6.84 7.79
N PRO A 74 -0.04 6.63 6.60
CA PRO A 74 -0.42 5.52 5.72
C PRO A 74 -0.19 4.18 6.41
N ARG A 75 -1.24 3.36 6.53
CA ARG A 75 -1.30 2.08 7.24
C ARG A 75 -0.92 2.12 8.72
N GLY A 76 -0.85 3.31 9.31
CA GLY A 76 -0.63 3.50 10.75
C GLY A 76 -1.93 3.70 11.52
N PRO A 77 -1.88 3.78 12.87
CA PRO A 77 -0.68 3.63 13.72
C PRO A 77 -0.19 2.19 13.87
N LEU A 78 1.00 2.03 14.45
CA LEU A 78 1.56 0.73 14.85
C LEU A 78 1.29 0.44 16.33
N CYS A 79 0.04 0.05 16.65
CA CYS A 79 -0.38 -0.38 17.98
C CYS A 79 -1.71 -1.16 17.90
N ASP A 80 -2.16 -1.74 19.02
CA ASP A 80 -3.47 -2.38 19.08
C ASP A 80 -4.58 -1.33 18.97
N LEU A 81 -5.38 -1.41 17.91
CA LEU A 81 -6.52 -0.52 17.71
C LEU A 81 -7.67 -0.78 18.68
N GLN A 82 -7.70 -1.92 19.37
CA GLN A 82 -8.67 -2.20 20.43
C GLN A 82 -8.34 -1.43 21.72
N ASP A 83 -7.07 -1.08 21.94
CA ASP A 83 -6.65 -0.21 23.04
C ASP A 83 -6.82 1.27 22.64
N ILE A 84 -8.06 1.73 22.70
CA ILE A 84 -8.40 3.13 22.39
C ILE A 84 -7.67 4.13 23.32
N ALA A 85 -7.27 3.73 24.53
CA ALA A 85 -6.55 4.59 25.44
C ALA A 85 -5.13 4.84 24.93
N LEU A 86 -4.41 3.78 24.55
CA LEU A 86 -3.09 3.87 23.93
C LEU A 86 -3.12 4.66 22.61
N VAL A 87 -4.14 4.44 21.78
CA VAL A 87 -4.31 5.19 20.53
C VAL A 87 -4.52 6.69 20.80
N ASN A 88 -5.35 7.04 21.79
CA ASN A 88 -5.56 8.44 22.18
C ASN A 88 -4.30 9.09 22.76
N GLU A 89 -3.48 8.33 23.49
CA GLU A 89 -2.19 8.79 23.98
C GLU A 89 -1.22 9.07 22.83
N LEU A 90 -1.06 8.13 21.90
CA LEU A 90 -0.22 8.33 20.70
C LEU A 90 -0.67 9.55 19.88
N ILE A 91 -1.99 9.74 19.72
CA ILE A 91 -2.56 10.90 19.03
C ILE A 91 -2.35 12.20 19.82
N SER A 92 -2.24 12.13 21.15
CA SER A 92 -1.87 13.28 21.98
C SER A 92 -0.44 13.74 21.67
N GLU A 93 0.47 12.81 21.38
CA GLU A 93 1.84 13.13 20.92
C GLU A 93 1.89 13.74 19.52
N VAL A 94 0.86 13.52 18.68
CA VAL A 94 0.72 14.21 17.40
C VAL A 94 0.27 15.67 17.57
N GLN A 95 -0.37 16.05 18.68
CA GLN A 95 -0.96 17.39 18.85
C GLN A 95 0.02 18.56 18.70
N PRO A 96 1.24 18.52 19.26
CA PRO A 96 2.24 19.56 19.03
C PRO A 96 2.60 19.71 17.54
N LEU A 97 2.71 18.59 16.81
CA LEU A 97 2.97 18.59 15.37
C LEU A 97 1.78 19.13 14.58
N ALA A 98 0.55 18.74 14.94
CA ALA A 98 -0.66 19.28 14.34
C ALA A 98 -0.73 20.81 14.48
N LYS A 99 -0.34 21.37 15.64
CA LYS A 99 -0.22 22.82 15.82
C LYS A 99 0.92 23.43 14.99
N LYS A 100 2.12 22.85 15.05
CA LYS A 100 3.32 23.29 14.31
C LYS A 100 3.05 23.40 12.81
N HIS A 101 2.39 22.40 12.23
CA HIS A 101 2.12 22.30 10.80
C HIS A 101 0.77 22.90 10.38
N LYS A 102 0.00 23.47 11.33
CA LYS A 102 -1.36 23.99 11.09
C LYS A 102 -2.26 22.94 10.44
N ALA A 103 -2.23 21.72 10.97
CA ALA A 103 -2.99 20.62 10.46
C ALA A 103 -4.50 20.87 10.59
N PHE A 104 -5.27 20.58 9.54
CA PHE A 104 -6.73 20.58 9.61
C PHE A 104 -7.29 19.19 10.00
N ALA A 105 -6.55 18.13 9.71
CA ALA A 105 -6.84 16.77 10.12
C ALA A 105 -5.57 15.91 10.20
N LEU A 106 -5.66 14.83 10.97
CA LEU A 106 -4.80 13.66 10.88
C LEU A 106 -5.65 12.52 10.31
N LYS A 107 -5.17 11.90 9.22
CA LYS A 107 -5.77 10.72 8.59
C LYS A 107 -4.92 9.48 8.88
N MET A 108 -5.57 8.36 9.15
CA MET A 108 -4.95 7.06 9.42
C MET A 108 -5.79 5.98 8.73
N ASP A 109 -5.18 4.94 8.19
CA ASP A 109 -5.87 3.84 7.49
C ASP A 109 -5.22 2.48 7.77
N PRO A 110 -5.19 2.06 9.05
CA PRO A 110 -4.46 0.88 9.50
C PRO A 110 -4.97 -0.40 8.85
N GLU A 111 -4.10 -1.41 8.73
CA GLU A 111 -4.42 -2.76 8.25
C GLU A 111 -5.24 -3.57 9.28
N GLN A 112 -6.15 -2.92 10.00
CA GLN A 112 -7.04 -3.53 11.00
C GLN A 112 -8.35 -3.95 10.35
N LEU A 113 -8.79 -5.19 10.63
CA LEU A 113 -10.04 -5.71 10.09
C LEU A 113 -11.24 -4.90 10.59
N TYR A 114 -12.20 -4.67 9.70
CA TYR A 114 -13.47 -4.04 10.03
C TYR A 114 -14.31 -4.96 10.93
N THR A 115 -14.86 -4.40 12.00
CA THR A 115 -16.00 -4.93 12.74
C THR A 115 -16.92 -3.77 13.14
N ASP A 116 -18.21 -4.04 13.33
CA ASP A 116 -19.17 -3.02 13.76
C ASP A 116 -18.80 -2.45 15.14
N GLU A 117 -18.24 -3.29 16.03
CA GLU A 117 -17.78 -2.87 17.35
C GLU A 117 -16.61 -1.89 17.27
N LEU A 118 -15.63 -2.16 16.41
CA LEU A 118 -14.46 -1.31 16.22
C LEU A 118 -14.88 0.05 15.63
N ASP A 119 -15.72 0.02 14.58
CA ASP A 119 -16.29 1.24 13.98
C ASP A 119 -17.03 2.09 15.03
N ALA A 120 -17.93 1.47 15.79
CA ALA A 120 -18.69 2.15 16.83
C ALA A 120 -17.79 2.72 17.94
N MET A 121 -16.74 1.99 18.33
CA MET A 121 -15.79 2.43 19.35
C MET A 121 -15.08 3.71 18.91
N TYR A 122 -14.54 3.76 17.69
CA TYR A 122 -13.85 4.94 17.18
C TYR A 122 -14.78 6.13 16.98
N LYS A 123 -16.00 5.91 16.47
CA LYS A 123 -17.03 6.96 16.38
C LYS A 123 -17.39 7.52 17.76
N LYS A 124 -17.57 6.65 18.77
CA LYS A 124 -17.84 7.06 20.17
C LYS A 124 -16.68 7.84 20.79
N ALA A 125 -15.44 7.51 20.43
CA ALA A 125 -14.24 8.23 20.86
C ALA A 125 -14.04 9.58 20.11
N GLY A 126 -14.94 9.95 19.20
CA GLY A 126 -14.95 11.24 18.52
C GLY A 126 -14.08 11.29 17.26
N TYR A 127 -13.71 10.14 16.70
CA TYR A 127 -13.08 10.04 15.38
C TYR A 127 -14.13 10.03 14.28
N GLN A 128 -13.74 10.52 13.10
CA GLN A 128 -14.54 10.33 11.89
C GLN A 128 -14.06 9.08 11.18
N VAL A 129 -14.88 8.03 11.16
CA VAL A 129 -14.56 6.77 10.47
C VAL A 129 -15.21 6.79 9.09
N ARG A 130 -14.42 6.60 8.04
CA ARG A 130 -14.87 6.58 6.64
C ARG A 130 -14.69 5.17 6.08
N ASN A 131 -15.79 4.46 5.87
CA ASN A 131 -15.76 3.05 5.47
C ASN A 131 -16.87 2.65 4.49
N GLU A 132 -17.99 2.08 4.93
CA GLU A 132 -19.04 1.55 4.04
C GLU A 132 -19.71 2.71 3.30
N GLY A 133 -20.02 2.49 2.02
CA GLY A 133 -20.61 3.50 1.15
C GLY A 133 -19.66 4.59 0.65
N MET A 134 -18.36 4.49 0.94
CA MET A 134 -17.33 5.39 0.38
C MET A 134 -16.80 4.85 -0.95
N THR A 135 -16.49 5.74 -1.90
CA THR A 135 -15.93 5.38 -3.22
C THR A 135 -14.42 5.62 -3.32
N GLU A 136 -13.83 5.37 -4.49
CA GLU A 136 -12.42 5.71 -4.79
C GLU A 136 -12.11 7.20 -4.66
N ASP A 137 -13.12 8.05 -4.82
CA ASP A 137 -13.02 9.50 -4.66
C ASP A 137 -13.01 9.94 -3.18
N ASP A 138 -13.47 9.06 -2.28
CA ASP A 138 -13.61 9.35 -0.85
C ASP A 138 -12.42 8.91 0.00
N LEU A 139 -11.69 7.87 -0.42
CA LEU A 139 -10.64 7.23 0.38
C LEU A 139 -9.28 7.35 -0.31
N ILE A 140 -8.23 7.59 0.48
CA ILE A 140 -6.84 7.59 0.00
C ILE A 140 -6.38 6.16 -0.30
N GLN A 141 -6.73 5.21 0.56
CA GLN A 141 -6.45 3.79 0.38
C GLN A 141 -7.75 3.01 0.19
N PRO A 142 -7.76 2.00 -0.68
CA PRO A 142 -8.87 1.06 -0.73
C PRO A 142 -9.01 0.35 0.61
N ARG A 143 -10.26 0.16 1.03
CA ARG A 143 -10.59 -0.60 2.25
C ARG A 143 -10.58 -2.12 2.03
N TYR A 144 -10.67 -2.57 0.79
CA TYR A 144 -10.60 -3.98 0.44
C TYR A 144 -9.22 -4.29 -0.12
N ASN A 145 -8.55 -5.28 0.45
CA ASN A 145 -7.28 -5.79 -0.06
C ASN A 145 -7.40 -7.28 -0.41
N MET A 146 -6.67 -7.69 -1.44
CA MET A 146 -6.59 -9.09 -1.85
C MET A 146 -5.27 -9.66 -1.33
N ILE A 147 -5.36 -10.44 -0.24
CA ILE A 147 -4.19 -10.96 0.47
C ILE A 147 -4.23 -12.48 0.41
N VAL A 148 -3.13 -13.08 -0.02
CA VAL A 148 -2.93 -14.54 0.04
C VAL A 148 -2.09 -14.85 1.27
N ARG A 149 -2.59 -15.71 2.16
CA ARG A 149 -1.81 -16.21 3.30
C ARG A 149 -0.79 -17.23 2.80
N LEU A 150 0.47 -17.03 3.14
CA LEU A 150 1.60 -17.88 2.70
C LEU A 150 2.18 -18.73 3.83
N GLU A 151 1.97 -18.34 5.08
CA GLU A 151 2.51 -19.07 6.23
C GLU A 151 2.03 -20.54 6.25
N GLY A 152 2.99 -21.47 6.28
CA GLY A 152 2.73 -22.91 6.29
C GLY A 152 2.30 -23.50 4.95
N GLU A 153 2.28 -22.70 3.87
CA GLU A 153 1.98 -23.18 2.52
C GLU A 153 3.25 -23.66 1.80
N ASP A 154 3.08 -24.48 0.76
CA ASP A 154 4.09 -24.81 -0.25
C ASP A 154 3.55 -24.53 -1.66
N ALA A 155 4.35 -24.83 -2.70
CA ALA A 155 3.97 -24.59 -4.09
C ALA A 155 2.69 -25.33 -4.52
N GLU A 156 2.40 -26.51 -3.95
CA GLU A 156 1.22 -27.31 -4.26
C GLU A 156 -0.02 -26.80 -3.52
N SER A 157 0.10 -26.54 -2.22
CA SER A 157 -0.99 -26.04 -1.38
C SER A 157 -1.37 -24.60 -1.76
N LEU A 158 -0.39 -23.76 -2.12
CA LEU A 158 -0.60 -22.42 -2.66
C LEU A 158 -1.50 -22.44 -3.91
N MET A 159 -1.26 -23.39 -4.83
CA MET A 159 -2.09 -23.52 -6.03
C MET A 159 -3.55 -23.84 -5.68
N LEU A 160 -3.85 -24.50 -4.55
CA LEU A 160 -5.22 -24.78 -4.12
C LEU A 160 -5.97 -23.53 -3.64
N LYS A 161 -5.25 -22.46 -3.28
CA LYS A 161 -5.82 -21.16 -2.90
C LYS A 161 -6.39 -20.39 -4.09
N PHE A 162 -6.04 -20.77 -5.31
CA PHE A 162 -6.42 -20.05 -6.53
C PHE A 162 -7.64 -20.66 -7.21
N ARG A 163 -8.43 -19.80 -7.86
CA ARG A 163 -9.54 -20.24 -8.72
C ARG A 163 -9.04 -21.23 -9.78
N PRO A 164 -9.83 -22.28 -10.13
CA PRO A 164 -9.40 -23.28 -11.12
C PRO A 164 -8.88 -22.70 -12.43
N ARG A 165 -9.51 -21.63 -12.94
CA ARG A 165 -9.10 -20.94 -14.16
C ARG A 165 -7.71 -20.30 -14.04
N VAL A 166 -7.37 -19.74 -12.88
CA VAL A 166 -6.05 -19.12 -12.62
C VAL A 166 -4.97 -20.19 -12.58
N ARG A 167 -5.23 -21.32 -11.90
CA ARG A 167 -4.32 -22.49 -11.91
C ARG A 167 -4.03 -22.98 -13.33
N SER A 168 -5.06 -23.07 -14.16
CA SER A 168 -4.90 -23.47 -15.56
C SER A 168 -4.07 -22.46 -16.37
N LYS A 169 -4.23 -21.17 -16.12
CA LYS A 169 -3.42 -20.11 -16.77
C LYS A 169 -1.94 -20.19 -16.36
N ILE A 170 -1.66 -20.39 -15.08
CA ILE A 170 -0.29 -20.54 -14.56
C ILE A 170 0.40 -21.74 -15.21
N ARG A 171 -0.24 -22.92 -15.16
CA ARG A 171 0.31 -24.15 -15.78
C ARG A 171 0.50 -24.02 -17.28
N ARG A 172 -0.40 -23.29 -17.95
CA ARG A 172 -0.29 -23.01 -19.39
C ARG A 172 0.93 -22.12 -19.66
N ALA A 173 1.09 -21.02 -18.93
CA ALA A 173 2.22 -20.11 -19.09
C ALA A 173 3.56 -20.84 -18.94
N MET A 174 3.68 -21.71 -17.92
CA MET A 174 4.87 -22.56 -17.72
C MET A 174 5.12 -23.48 -18.92
N ARG A 175 4.08 -24.19 -19.39
CA ARG A 175 4.19 -25.13 -20.52
C ARG A 175 4.51 -24.44 -21.83
N GLU A 176 4.01 -23.23 -22.02
CA GLU A 176 4.28 -22.41 -23.21
C GLU A 176 5.63 -21.69 -23.11
N GLY A 177 6.45 -21.93 -22.07
CA GLY A 177 7.83 -21.44 -22.03
C GLY A 177 7.98 -20.00 -21.53
N VAL A 178 7.04 -19.50 -20.72
CA VAL A 178 7.24 -18.23 -20.02
C VAL A 178 8.25 -18.45 -18.88
N GLU A 179 9.33 -17.68 -18.90
CA GLU A 179 10.42 -17.72 -17.92
C GLU A 179 10.30 -16.54 -16.94
N ILE A 180 10.59 -16.78 -15.66
CA ILE A 180 10.55 -15.75 -14.63
C ILE A 180 11.96 -15.42 -14.14
N ASP A 181 12.24 -14.13 -14.30
CA ASP A 181 13.33 -13.29 -13.84
C ASP A 181 13.24 -12.58 -12.50
N SER A 182 14.30 -12.39 -11.71
CA SER A 182 14.29 -11.35 -10.67
C SER A 182 15.64 -10.68 -10.42
N GLY A 183 15.61 -9.41 -10.01
CA GLY A 183 16.82 -8.63 -9.77
C GLY A 183 16.55 -7.20 -9.31
N THR A 184 17.63 -6.46 -9.04
CA THR A 184 17.57 -5.09 -8.46
C THR A 184 18.35 -4.06 -9.27
N SER A 185 18.98 -4.46 -10.37
CA SER A 185 19.80 -3.55 -11.19
C SER A 185 18.93 -2.55 -11.97
N ASP A 186 19.57 -1.50 -12.50
CA ASP A 186 18.90 -0.48 -13.31
C ASP A 186 18.24 -1.08 -14.55
N GLU A 187 18.79 -2.18 -15.09
CA GLU A 187 18.20 -2.92 -16.19
C GLU A 187 16.81 -3.45 -15.83
N TYR A 188 16.66 -4.05 -14.64
CA TYR A 188 15.36 -4.56 -14.22
C TYR A 188 14.34 -3.44 -14.03
N ILE A 189 14.74 -2.33 -13.38
CA ILE A 189 13.86 -1.16 -13.21
C ILE A 189 13.46 -0.59 -14.56
N LYS A 190 14.40 -0.51 -15.52
CA LYS A 190 14.15 -0.06 -16.89
C LYS A 190 13.12 -0.93 -17.60
N THR A 191 13.30 -2.25 -17.62
CA THR A 191 12.32 -3.16 -18.22
C THR A 191 10.95 -3.04 -17.58
N PHE A 192 10.90 -2.97 -16.24
CA PHE A 192 9.65 -2.76 -15.52
C PHE A 192 8.98 -1.45 -15.93
N PHE A 193 9.74 -0.35 -15.97
CA PHE A 193 9.21 0.97 -16.26
C PHE A 193 8.64 1.07 -17.68
N GLU A 194 9.32 0.51 -18.67
CA GLU A 194 8.85 0.45 -20.06
C GLU A 194 7.48 -0.28 -20.15
N LEU A 195 7.32 -1.41 -19.45
CA LEU A 195 6.06 -2.14 -19.41
C LEU A 195 4.98 -1.45 -18.58
N TYR A 196 5.38 -0.72 -17.54
CA TYR A 196 4.50 0.04 -16.67
C TYR A 196 3.89 1.24 -17.40
N ASP A 197 4.69 1.94 -18.20
CA ASP A 197 4.24 3.08 -19.01
C ASP A 197 3.27 2.64 -20.12
N VAL A 198 3.61 1.57 -20.86
CA VAL A 198 2.72 0.96 -21.87
C VAL A 198 1.37 0.56 -21.27
N MET A 199 1.37 -0.01 -20.06
CA MET A 199 0.14 -0.35 -19.37
C MET A 199 -0.65 0.88 -18.93
N GLY A 200 0.04 1.90 -18.40
CA GLY A 200 -0.55 3.16 -17.94
C GLY A 200 -1.29 3.88 -19.06
N ASP A 201 -0.65 4.02 -20.22
CA ASP A 201 -1.25 4.60 -21.42
C ASP A 201 -2.49 3.82 -21.87
N ARG A 202 -2.40 2.48 -21.91
CA ARG A 202 -3.53 1.61 -22.28
C ARG A 202 -4.73 1.77 -21.35
N GLN A 203 -4.48 1.99 -20.06
CA GLN A 203 -5.52 2.15 -19.04
C GLN A 203 -5.96 3.61 -18.87
N GLY A 204 -5.29 4.57 -19.50
CA GLY A 204 -5.56 6.00 -19.34
C GLY A 204 -5.28 6.52 -17.93
N ILE A 205 -4.32 5.92 -17.21
CA ILE A 205 -3.98 6.28 -15.83
C ILE A 205 -2.62 6.96 -15.75
N THR A 206 -2.47 7.90 -14.83
CA THR A 206 -1.18 8.56 -14.57
C THR A 206 -0.22 7.61 -13.87
N THR A 207 0.98 7.45 -14.42
CA THR A 207 2.06 6.63 -13.88
C THR A 207 2.99 7.45 -12.97
N ARG A 208 3.72 6.76 -12.08
CA ARG A 208 4.86 7.37 -11.34
C ARG A 208 6.04 7.53 -12.28
N GLY A 209 6.92 8.52 -12.02
CA GLY A 209 8.18 8.69 -12.74
C GLY A 209 9.20 7.59 -12.42
N TYR A 210 10.20 7.43 -13.28
CA TYR A 210 11.27 6.44 -13.11
C TYR A 210 12.04 6.62 -11.79
N ASP A 211 12.32 7.87 -11.43
CA ASP A 211 13.04 8.28 -10.20
C ASP A 211 12.36 7.78 -8.92
N TYR A 212 11.03 7.63 -8.94
CA TYR A 212 10.27 7.09 -7.82
C TYR A 212 10.70 5.66 -7.45
N PHE A 213 11.00 4.84 -8.46
CA PHE A 213 11.42 3.45 -8.26
C PHE A 213 12.90 3.36 -7.86
N GLU A 214 13.73 4.27 -8.33
CA GLU A 214 15.13 4.39 -7.86
C GLU A 214 15.19 4.78 -6.38
N LYS A 215 14.38 5.76 -5.97
CA LYS A 215 14.24 6.16 -4.56
C LYS A 215 13.74 5.00 -3.70
N MET A 216 12.75 4.24 -4.20
CA MET A 216 12.24 3.06 -3.50
C MET A 216 13.32 2.00 -3.30
N ARG A 217 14.10 1.68 -4.33
CA ARG A 217 15.24 0.77 -4.20
C ARG A 217 16.27 1.29 -3.21
N ALA A 218 16.59 2.59 -3.25
CA ALA A 218 17.57 3.19 -2.35
C ALA A 218 17.12 3.18 -0.88
N ALA A 219 15.83 3.39 -0.63
CA ALA A 219 15.23 3.37 0.70
C ALA A 219 15.11 1.94 1.27
N PHE A 220 14.92 0.93 0.41
CA PHE A 220 14.68 -0.46 0.80
C PHE A 220 15.58 -1.46 0.04
N PRO A 221 16.92 -1.34 0.12
CA PRO A 221 17.83 -2.10 -0.74
C PRO A 221 17.80 -3.61 -0.51
N HIS A 222 17.38 -4.06 0.68
CA HIS A 222 17.27 -5.47 1.04
C HIS A 222 15.85 -6.04 0.88
N HIS A 223 14.85 -5.18 0.71
CA HIS A 223 13.45 -5.60 0.55
C HIS A 223 12.98 -5.45 -0.91
N PHE A 224 13.64 -4.58 -1.69
CA PHE A 224 13.27 -4.26 -3.07
C PHE A 224 13.74 -5.29 -4.08
N VAL A 225 12.82 -5.74 -4.92
CA VAL A 225 13.11 -6.63 -6.04
C VAL A 225 12.13 -6.35 -7.18
N VAL A 226 12.65 -6.46 -8.40
CA VAL A 226 11.83 -6.44 -9.62
C VAL A 226 11.79 -7.83 -10.20
N TYR A 227 10.59 -8.32 -10.46
CA TYR A 227 10.37 -9.56 -11.20
C TYR A 227 10.02 -9.27 -12.65
N ARG A 228 10.46 -10.12 -13.58
CA ARG A 228 10.13 -10.04 -15.01
C ARG A 228 9.62 -11.38 -15.51
N ALA A 229 8.65 -11.37 -16.40
CA ALA A 229 8.20 -12.53 -17.15
C ALA A 229 8.57 -12.33 -18.62
N LYS A 230 9.33 -13.27 -19.16
CA LYS A 230 9.84 -13.27 -20.53
C LYS A 230 9.31 -14.47 -21.29
N HIS A 231 9.03 -14.32 -22.58
CA HIS A 231 8.74 -15.44 -23.48
C HIS A 231 9.45 -15.22 -24.80
N GLU A 232 10.38 -16.14 -25.13
CA GLU A 232 11.37 -15.95 -26.19
C GLU A 232 12.14 -14.66 -25.91
N ASP A 233 12.15 -13.68 -26.80
CA ASP A 233 12.86 -12.41 -26.62
C ASP A 233 12.02 -11.29 -25.99
N ASP A 234 10.73 -11.53 -25.74
CA ASP A 234 9.79 -10.48 -25.34
C ASP A 234 9.53 -10.50 -23.83
N PHE A 235 9.78 -9.37 -23.16
CA PHE A 235 9.28 -9.14 -21.81
C PHE A 235 7.78 -8.84 -21.85
N LEU A 236 6.99 -9.68 -21.19
CA LEU A 236 5.54 -9.63 -21.24
C LEU A 236 4.90 -9.00 -20.01
N ALA A 237 5.53 -9.16 -18.85
CA ALA A 237 5.10 -8.54 -17.61
C ALA A 237 6.29 -8.29 -16.69
N ALA A 238 6.17 -7.31 -15.81
CA ALA A 238 7.14 -7.07 -14.76
C ALA A 238 6.44 -6.46 -13.54
N ALA A 239 7.04 -6.61 -12.36
CA ALA A 239 6.47 -6.08 -11.13
C ALA A 239 7.56 -5.66 -10.14
N VAL A 240 7.29 -4.56 -9.42
CA VAL A 240 8.05 -4.15 -8.24
C VAL A 240 7.39 -4.77 -7.01
N LEU A 241 8.18 -5.52 -6.26
CA LEU A 241 7.79 -6.15 -5.01
C LEU A 241 8.68 -5.61 -3.87
N LEU A 242 8.07 -5.29 -2.73
CA LEU A 242 8.81 -5.14 -1.48
C LEU A 242 8.49 -6.31 -0.55
N ASN A 243 9.47 -7.14 -0.21
CA ASN A 243 9.34 -8.15 0.84
C ASN A 243 9.70 -7.51 2.18
N TYR A 244 8.73 -6.91 2.87
CA TYR A 244 8.92 -6.14 4.10
C TYR A 244 8.59 -6.97 5.35
N GLU A 245 9.63 -7.46 6.03
CA GLU A 245 9.53 -8.16 7.32
C GLU A 245 8.47 -9.29 7.30
N GLY A 246 8.53 -10.14 6.27
CA GLY A 246 7.62 -11.27 6.07
C GLY A 246 6.28 -10.90 5.40
N LYS A 247 6.01 -9.62 5.12
CA LYS A 247 4.87 -9.19 4.30
C LYS A 247 5.35 -8.81 2.90
N GLN A 248 4.97 -9.57 1.88
CA GLN A 248 5.23 -9.21 0.50
C GLN A 248 4.17 -8.23 -0.02
N TYR A 249 4.61 -7.08 -0.52
CA TYR A 249 3.77 -6.05 -1.12
C TYR A 249 3.98 -5.99 -2.63
N TYR A 250 2.98 -6.45 -3.39
CA TYR A 250 2.92 -6.28 -4.85
C TYR A 250 2.46 -4.86 -5.17
N LEU A 251 3.43 -3.94 -5.26
CA LEU A 251 3.16 -2.50 -5.28
C LEU A 251 2.81 -1.98 -6.67
N TYR A 252 3.61 -2.36 -7.68
CA TYR A 252 3.46 -1.85 -9.04
C TYR A 252 3.71 -2.97 -10.05
N ALA A 253 3.02 -2.90 -11.18
CA ALA A 253 3.18 -3.86 -12.25
C ALA A 253 3.04 -3.22 -13.62
N GLY A 254 3.74 -3.78 -14.59
CA GLY A 254 3.66 -3.44 -16.00
C GLY A 254 3.33 -4.67 -16.84
N SER A 255 2.67 -4.47 -17.97
CA SER A 255 2.38 -5.57 -18.90
C SER A 255 2.27 -5.09 -20.34
N SER A 256 2.88 -5.85 -21.24
CA SER A 256 2.93 -5.55 -22.67
C SER A 256 1.56 -5.73 -23.34
N ASN A 257 1.43 -5.19 -24.56
CA ASN A 257 0.32 -5.50 -25.45
C ASN A 257 0.54 -6.78 -26.25
N GLU A 258 1.79 -7.25 -26.29
CA GLU A 258 2.22 -8.42 -27.03
C GLU A 258 1.89 -9.70 -26.28
N LYS A 259 1.61 -10.77 -27.03
CA LYS A 259 1.41 -12.13 -26.51
C LYS A 259 0.51 -12.21 -25.24
N ARG A 260 -0.52 -11.35 -25.11
CA ARG A 260 -1.38 -11.28 -23.90
C ARG A 260 -2.04 -12.60 -23.49
N LYS A 261 -2.18 -13.54 -24.42
CA LYS A 261 -2.75 -14.88 -24.17
C LYS A 261 -1.81 -15.82 -23.41
N MET A 262 -0.53 -15.45 -23.25
CA MET A 262 0.49 -16.22 -22.52
C MET A 262 0.29 -16.21 -21.00
N ASN A 263 -0.57 -15.32 -20.47
CA ASN A 263 -0.86 -15.21 -19.04
C ASN A 263 0.37 -14.95 -18.15
N ALA A 264 1.39 -14.26 -18.69
CA ALA A 264 2.65 -13.95 -18.02
C ALA A 264 2.46 -13.36 -16.61
N SER A 265 1.54 -12.40 -16.44
CA SER A 265 1.25 -11.81 -15.11
C SER A 265 0.72 -12.82 -14.09
N HIS A 266 0.06 -13.90 -14.50
CA HIS A 266 -0.41 -14.92 -13.57
C HIS A 266 0.74 -15.79 -13.07
N LEU A 267 1.63 -16.19 -13.97
CA LEU A 267 2.84 -16.93 -13.60
C LEU A 267 3.78 -16.07 -12.76
N LEU A 268 3.95 -14.79 -13.12
CA LEU A 268 4.76 -13.83 -12.35
C LEU A 268 4.30 -13.73 -10.89
N ASN A 269 2.99 -13.59 -10.65
CA ASN A 269 2.44 -13.54 -9.30
C ASN A 269 2.61 -14.86 -8.55
N TYR A 270 2.41 -16.00 -9.22
CA TYR A 270 2.67 -17.30 -8.62
C TYR A 270 4.14 -17.45 -8.19
N GLN A 271 5.09 -17.10 -9.05
CA GLN A 271 6.51 -17.21 -8.74
C GLN A 271 6.90 -16.30 -7.56
N MET A 272 6.43 -15.04 -7.53
CA MET A 272 6.69 -14.15 -6.40
C MET A 272 6.18 -14.70 -5.06
N MET A 273 5.03 -15.39 -5.06
CA MET A 273 4.48 -16.04 -3.87
C MET A 273 5.31 -17.28 -3.47
N VAL A 274 5.76 -18.09 -4.43
CA VAL A 274 6.63 -19.26 -4.15
C VAL A 274 7.96 -18.81 -3.56
N ASP A 275 8.62 -17.82 -4.17
CA ASP A 275 9.87 -17.25 -3.65
C ASP A 275 9.65 -16.59 -2.28
N GLY A 276 8.45 -16.05 -2.05
CA GLY A 276 8.01 -15.55 -0.75
C GLY A 276 7.95 -16.62 0.32
N ILE A 277 7.31 -17.76 0.02
CA ILE A 277 7.24 -18.92 0.92
C ILE A 277 8.66 -19.39 1.27
N GLU A 278 9.53 -19.54 0.27
CA GLU A 278 10.92 -19.94 0.48
C GLU A 278 11.71 -18.95 1.36
N ALA A 279 11.40 -17.66 1.24
CA ALA A 279 11.98 -16.59 2.05
C ALA A 279 11.29 -16.38 3.41
N GLY A 280 10.30 -17.22 3.77
CA GLY A 280 9.58 -17.13 5.06
C GLY A 280 8.55 -16.00 5.14
N ALA A 281 8.04 -15.52 4.00
CA ALA A 281 6.92 -14.58 3.98
C ALA A 281 5.64 -15.23 4.51
N ILE A 282 4.90 -14.50 5.32
CA ILE A 282 3.63 -14.95 5.91
C ILE A 282 2.42 -14.57 5.05
N GLN A 283 2.56 -13.58 4.17
CA GLN A 283 1.49 -13.12 3.29
C GLN A 283 2.02 -12.45 2.03
N TYR A 284 1.18 -12.45 0.99
CA TYR A 284 1.34 -11.69 -0.24
C TYR A 284 0.13 -10.78 -0.45
N ASP A 285 0.36 -9.47 -0.39
CA ASP A 285 -0.65 -8.44 -0.60
C ASP A 285 -0.64 -8.01 -2.08
N LEU A 286 -1.69 -8.39 -2.83
CA LEU A 286 -1.91 -7.94 -4.21
C LEU A 286 -2.37 -6.48 -4.28
N GLY A 287 -2.53 -5.82 -3.13
CA GLY A 287 -3.00 -4.45 -2.99
C GLY A 287 -4.52 -4.33 -3.06
N GLY A 288 -4.98 -3.10 -2.94
CA GLY A 288 -6.40 -2.81 -2.75
C GLY A 288 -7.26 -2.82 -4.02
N VAL A 289 -8.57 -2.89 -3.81
CA VAL A 289 -9.65 -2.74 -4.80
C VAL A 289 -10.77 -1.89 -4.17
N PHE A 290 -11.45 -1.07 -4.96
CA PHE A 290 -12.57 -0.24 -4.45
C PHE A 290 -13.92 -0.91 -4.66
N VAL A 291 -14.06 -1.71 -5.72
CA VAL A 291 -15.31 -2.36 -6.12
C VAL A 291 -15.13 -3.87 -6.08
N LEU A 292 -16.08 -4.58 -5.47
CA LEU A 292 -16.09 -6.04 -5.36
C LEU A 292 -16.98 -6.69 -6.43
N ASP A 293 -16.95 -6.13 -7.64
CA ASP A 293 -17.69 -6.63 -8.80
C ASP A 293 -16.71 -7.09 -9.88
N GLY A 294 -16.73 -8.38 -10.19
CA GLY A 294 -15.80 -8.97 -11.16
C GLY A 294 -16.19 -8.76 -12.62
N GLU A 295 -17.41 -8.32 -12.90
CA GLU A 295 -17.88 -7.98 -14.24
C GLU A 295 -17.49 -6.54 -14.60
N GLU A 296 -17.57 -5.64 -13.62
CA GLU A 296 -17.23 -4.22 -13.78
C GLU A 296 -15.74 -3.93 -13.53
N ASP A 297 -15.10 -4.60 -12.57
CA ASP A 297 -13.71 -4.37 -12.18
C ASP A 297 -12.79 -5.55 -12.55
N GLY A 298 -12.10 -5.39 -13.68
CA GLY A 298 -11.10 -6.35 -14.16
C GLY A 298 -9.90 -6.53 -13.22
N LEU A 299 -9.55 -5.50 -12.44
CA LEU A 299 -8.48 -5.57 -11.43
C LEU A 299 -8.92 -6.45 -10.26
N PHE A 300 -10.15 -6.27 -9.77
CA PHE A 300 -10.72 -7.16 -8.75
C PHE A 300 -10.80 -8.60 -9.25
N ASN A 301 -11.33 -8.84 -10.45
CA ASN A 301 -11.42 -10.19 -11.00
C ASN A 301 -10.05 -10.87 -11.14
N PHE A 302 -9.02 -10.12 -11.53
CA PHE A 302 -7.65 -10.63 -11.58
C PHE A 302 -7.14 -11.03 -10.19
N LYS A 303 -7.20 -10.11 -9.21
CA LYS A 303 -6.63 -10.34 -7.87
C LYS A 303 -7.42 -11.40 -7.09
N ASN A 304 -8.75 -11.36 -7.14
CA ASN A 304 -9.65 -12.35 -6.54
C ASN A 304 -9.48 -13.75 -7.14
N GLY A 305 -8.85 -13.85 -8.31
CA GLY A 305 -8.39 -15.11 -8.86
C GLY A 305 -7.43 -15.88 -7.94
N PHE A 306 -6.62 -15.19 -7.16
CA PHE A 306 -5.60 -15.77 -6.28
C PHE A 306 -6.08 -15.99 -4.83
N CYS A 307 -7.18 -15.36 -4.41
CA CYS A 307 -7.64 -15.38 -3.03
C CYS A 307 -8.92 -16.24 -2.85
N GLN A 308 -9.06 -17.35 -3.59
CA GLN A 308 -10.31 -18.13 -3.54
C GLN A 308 -10.61 -18.63 -2.13
N THR A 309 -9.60 -19.08 -1.39
CA THR A 309 -9.74 -19.61 -0.03
C THR A 309 -9.65 -18.53 1.03
N ASP A 310 -8.79 -17.52 0.83
CA ASP A 310 -8.58 -16.45 1.82
C ASP A 310 -9.69 -15.39 1.80
N GLY A 311 -10.37 -15.23 0.67
CA GLY A 311 -11.42 -14.23 0.48
C GLY A 311 -10.87 -12.81 0.39
N VAL A 312 -11.79 -11.84 0.46
CA VAL A 312 -11.47 -10.42 0.45
C VAL A 312 -11.13 -9.98 1.88
N THR A 313 -10.03 -9.24 2.06
CA THR A 313 -9.70 -8.63 3.35
C THR A 313 -10.40 -7.28 3.47
N HIS A 314 -11.19 -7.09 4.54
CA HIS A 314 -11.97 -5.87 4.77
C HIS A 314 -11.34 -5.09 5.91
N TYR A 315 -10.68 -3.97 5.61
CA TYR A 315 -10.14 -3.07 6.62
C TYR A 315 -11.18 -2.09 7.13
N ILE A 316 -10.91 -1.52 8.32
CA ILE A 316 -11.75 -0.51 8.98
C ILE A 316 -11.96 0.75 8.14
N GLY A 317 -11.09 1.03 7.17
CA GLY A 317 -11.13 2.22 6.34
C GLY A 317 -10.28 3.35 6.94
N GLU A 318 -10.67 4.60 6.71
CA GLU A 318 -9.96 5.75 7.27
C GLU A 318 -10.52 6.13 8.65
N ILE A 319 -9.62 6.43 9.59
CA ILE A 319 -9.91 6.95 10.92
C ILE A 319 -9.29 8.34 11.02
N ASP A 320 -10.14 9.37 11.04
CA ASP A 320 -9.70 10.75 10.99
C ASP A 320 -9.86 11.45 12.34
N LYS A 321 -8.78 12.07 12.81
CA LYS A 321 -8.85 13.09 13.85
C LYS A 321 -8.98 14.46 13.20
N VAL A 322 -10.15 15.07 13.36
CA VAL A 322 -10.44 16.39 12.78
C VAL A 322 -10.05 17.51 13.75
N TYR A 323 -9.14 18.38 13.33
CA TYR A 323 -8.72 19.57 14.10
C TYR A 323 -9.47 20.83 13.67
N LYS A 324 -9.84 20.95 12.40
CA LYS A 324 -10.54 22.12 11.82
C LYS A 324 -11.71 21.66 10.94
N PRO A 325 -12.93 21.52 11.50
CA PRO A 325 -14.08 20.89 10.81
C PRO A 325 -14.46 21.53 9.47
N LEU A 326 -14.43 22.87 9.37
CA LEU A 326 -14.80 23.56 8.12
C LEU A 326 -13.82 23.29 6.99
N LEU A 327 -12.52 23.29 7.28
CA LEU A 327 -11.48 22.98 6.28
C LEU A 327 -11.52 21.51 5.91
N TYR A 328 -11.74 20.62 6.88
CA TYR A 328 -11.88 19.20 6.64
C TYR A 328 -13.06 18.89 5.71
N LYS A 329 -14.23 19.48 5.98
CA LYS A 329 -15.41 19.35 5.10
C LYS A 329 -15.14 19.89 3.70
N GLY A 330 -14.44 21.03 3.60
CA GLY A 330 -14.00 21.58 2.32
C GLY A 330 -13.09 20.61 1.56
N PHE A 331 -12.08 20.04 2.24
CA PHE A 331 -11.15 19.09 1.64
C PHE A 331 -11.85 17.83 1.12
N THR A 332 -12.69 17.19 1.94
CA THR A 332 -13.36 15.93 1.57
C THR A 332 -14.46 16.11 0.52
N GLN A 333 -15.03 17.31 0.36
CA GLN A 333 -16.11 17.55 -0.62
C GLN A 333 -15.65 18.22 -1.92
N PHE A 334 -14.60 19.06 -1.87
CA PHE A 334 -14.16 19.85 -3.04
C PHE A 334 -12.98 19.24 -3.79
N VAL A 335 -12.06 18.52 -3.11
CA VAL A 335 -10.90 17.92 -3.78
C VAL A 335 -11.32 16.86 -4.82
N PRO A 336 -12.25 15.94 -4.49
CA PRO A 336 -12.68 14.94 -5.48
C PRO A 336 -13.39 15.57 -6.68
N LYS A 337 -14.28 16.55 -6.44
CA LYS A 337 -14.93 17.32 -7.52
C LYS A 337 -13.93 18.05 -8.43
N MET A 338 -12.85 18.57 -7.87
CA MET A 338 -11.79 19.24 -8.66
C MET A 338 -10.96 18.23 -9.48
N GLN A 339 -10.75 17.02 -8.97
CA GLN A 339 -10.11 15.92 -9.72
C GLN A 339 -11.01 15.45 -10.86
N GLU A 340 -12.31 15.31 -10.60
CA GLU A 340 -13.32 14.96 -11.61
C GLU A 340 -13.38 16.01 -12.75
N ILE A 341 -13.34 17.31 -12.41
CA ILE A 341 -13.30 18.40 -13.40
C ILE A 341 -11.99 18.35 -14.21
N LYS A 342 -10.84 18.10 -13.57
CA LYS A 342 -9.56 17.96 -14.28
C LYS A 342 -9.55 16.78 -15.22
N LYS A 343 -10.12 15.63 -14.82
CA LYS A 343 -10.27 14.43 -15.66
C LYS A 343 -11.11 14.74 -16.90
N LYS A 344 -12.30 15.36 -16.72
CA LYS A 344 -13.19 15.80 -17.81
C LYS A 344 -12.54 16.81 -18.78
N LEU A 345 -11.67 17.69 -18.28
CA LEU A 345 -10.94 18.65 -19.12
C LEU A 345 -9.78 18.02 -19.89
N ALA A 346 -9.12 17.00 -19.33
CA ALA A 346 -8.08 16.23 -20.01
C ALA A 346 -8.69 15.37 -21.13
N GLU A 347 -9.83 14.72 -20.88
CA GLU A 347 -10.58 13.95 -21.87
C GLU A 347 -11.00 14.81 -23.08
N LYS A 348 -11.46 16.05 -22.84
CA LYS A 348 -11.81 17.02 -23.90
C LYS A 348 -10.63 17.57 -24.72
N ARG A 349 -9.39 17.47 -24.23
CA ARG A 349 -8.20 17.88 -25.00
C ARG A 349 -7.65 16.76 -25.88
N ASN A 350 -8.06 15.52 -25.62
CA ASN A 350 -7.65 14.32 -26.35
C ASN A 350 -8.75 13.77 -27.29
N SER A 351 -9.92 14.42 -27.31
CA SER A 351 -11.00 14.26 -28.32
C SER A 351 -10.93 15.39 -29.34
#